data_AF-A0AAN6PG64-F1
#
_entry.id   AF-A0AAN6PG64-F1
#
_cell.length_a   1.000
_cell.length_b   1.000
_cell.length_c   1.000
_cell.angle_alpha   90.00
_cell.angle_beta   90.00
_cell.angle_gamma   90.00
#
_symmetry.space_group_name_H-M   'P 1'
#
loop_
_entity.id
_entity.type
_entity.pdbx_description
1 polymer ?
#
loop_
_entity_poly.entity_id
_entity_poly.type
_entity_poly.pdbx_seq_one_letter_code
_entity_poly.pdbx_strand_id
1 'polypeptide(L)'
;MSTTSPSPPSKPTPAQKAEATSYLTSLLNKNLRVTTTDARMFWGTFKCTDPESNLVLQHTYEYRPPTAQQISDAAAAAATASGPGPGSGPGSGHDEVEDGDPGKAGGGKKDDKVKLDMTSRYLGLVVVPGQYIVRIEVEEFVSQMRGRQTRVLGVGEQAGGGFGMGGGVGAVGVS
;
A
#
# COMPACT_ATOMS: atom_id res chain seq x y z
N MET A 1 -20.16 -46.74 0.41
CA MET A 1 -19.24 -45.58 0.33
C MET A 1 -19.39 -44.83 1.65
N SER A 2 -18.46 -45.02 2.58
CA SER A 2 -18.54 -44.43 3.92
C SER A 2 -18.16 -42.96 3.85
N THR A 3 -19.13 -42.08 4.08
CA THR A 3 -18.92 -40.64 4.15
C THR A 3 -18.25 -40.29 5.48
N THR A 4 -16.97 -39.97 5.47
CA THR A 4 -16.27 -39.43 6.63
C THR A 4 -16.80 -38.02 6.91
N SER A 5 -17.71 -37.90 7.87
CA SER A 5 -18.15 -36.59 8.38
C SER A 5 -16.95 -35.90 9.04
N PRO A 6 -16.61 -34.65 8.68
CA PRO A 6 -15.58 -33.92 9.42
C PRO A 6 -16.08 -33.70 10.85
N SER A 7 -15.29 -34.15 11.82
CA SER A 7 -15.51 -33.86 13.23
C SER A 7 -15.48 -32.34 13.45
N PRO A 8 -16.33 -31.80 14.35
CA PRO A 8 -16.38 -30.37 14.62
C PRO A 8 -15.01 -29.86 15.09
N PRO A 9 -14.63 -28.61 14.76
CA PRO A 9 -13.35 -28.06 15.17
C PRO A 9 -13.26 -28.05 16.71
N SER A 10 -12.28 -28.76 17.24
CA SER A 10 -11.98 -28.73 18.67
C SER A 10 -11.58 -27.31 19.10
N LYS A 11 -11.99 -26.89 20.29
CA LYS A 11 -11.60 -25.58 20.87
C LYS A 11 -10.08 -25.39 20.78
N PRO A 12 -9.61 -24.15 20.49
CA PRO A 12 -8.18 -23.89 20.38
C PRO A 12 -7.48 -24.15 21.72
N THR A 13 -6.35 -24.85 21.64
CA THR A 13 -5.49 -25.16 22.79
C THR A 13 -4.85 -23.88 23.35
N PRO A 14 -4.39 -23.88 24.61
CA PRO A 14 -3.67 -22.73 25.18
C PRO A 14 -2.44 -22.31 24.35
N ALA A 15 -1.71 -23.26 23.77
CA ALA A 15 -0.55 -22.98 22.92
C ALA A 15 -0.95 -22.21 21.66
N GLN A 16 -2.02 -22.65 20.97
CA GLN A 16 -2.54 -21.96 19.78
C GLN A 16 -3.04 -20.55 20.10
N LYS A 17 -3.67 -20.36 21.27
CA LYS A 17 -4.09 -19.02 21.72
C LYS A 17 -2.89 -18.10 21.92
N ALA A 18 -1.81 -18.60 22.52
CA ALA A 18 -0.60 -17.82 22.74
C ALA A 18 0.06 -17.41 21.41
N GLU A 19 0.16 -18.33 20.45
CA GLU A 19 0.65 -18.05 19.10
C GLU A 19 -0.22 -17.02 18.37
N ALA A 20 -1.54 -17.21 18.37
CA ALA A 20 -2.48 -16.27 17.76
C ALA A 20 -2.42 -14.88 18.40
N THR A 21 -2.26 -14.82 19.72
CA THR A 21 -2.11 -13.55 20.46
C THR A 21 -0.82 -12.85 20.03
N SER A 22 0.28 -13.58 19.93
CA SER A 22 1.56 -13.05 19.44
C SER A 22 1.43 -12.50 18.01
N TYR A 23 0.78 -13.26 17.12
CA TYR A 23 0.55 -12.85 15.74
C TYR A 23 -0.31 -11.57 15.66
N LEU A 24 -1.48 -11.55 16.30
CA LEU A 24 -2.37 -10.37 16.30
C LEU A 24 -1.71 -9.15 16.95
N THR A 25 -0.93 -9.36 18.02
CA THR A 25 -0.14 -8.31 18.66
C THR A 25 0.87 -7.71 17.68
N SER A 26 1.51 -8.54 16.86
CA SER A 26 2.45 -8.08 15.83
C SER A 26 1.78 -7.22 14.75
N LEU A 27 0.46 -7.31 14.58
CA LEU A 27 -0.31 -6.52 13.62
C LEU A 27 -0.80 -5.19 14.22
N LEU A 28 -0.85 -5.07 15.54
CA LEU A 28 -1.34 -3.86 16.21
C LEU A 28 -0.56 -2.63 15.74
N ASN A 29 -1.29 -1.54 15.51
CA ASN A 29 -0.79 -0.27 15.02
C ASN A 29 -0.15 -0.30 13.63
N LYS A 30 -0.21 -1.41 12.89
CA LYS A 30 0.11 -1.43 11.46
C LYS A 30 -1.09 -0.99 10.64
N ASN A 31 -0.83 -0.46 9.45
CA ASN A 31 -1.90 -0.20 8.49
C ASN A 31 -2.31 -1.51 7.82
N LEU A 32 -3.62 -1.75 7.82
CA LEU A 32 -4.24 -2.83 7.09
C LEU A 32 -5.02 -2.28 5.90
N ARG A 33 -4.94 -3.01 4.80
CA ARG A 33 -5.80 -2.86 3.64
C ARG A 33 -6.84 -3.97 3.68
N VAL A 34 -8.10 -3.60 3.94
CA VAL A 34 -9.21 -4.52 4.12
C VAL A 34 -10.14 -4.38 2.93
N THR A 35 -10.34 -5.46 2.18
CA THR A 35 -11.33 -5.50 1.09
C THR A 35 -12.60 -6.16 1.61
N THR A 36 -13.74 -5.59 1.23
CA THR A 36 -15.07 -6.09 1.61
C THR A 36 -15.83 -6.68 0.42
N THR A 37 -16.91 -7.40 0.71
CA THR A 37 -17.77 -8.09 -0.27
C THR A 37 -18.41 -7.15 -1.30
N ASP A 38 -18.67 -5.89 -0.95
CA ASP A 38 -19.20 -4.88 -1.90
C ASP A 38 -18.09 -4.13 -2.66
N ALA A 39 -16.89 -4.72 -2.72
CA ALA A 39 -15.69 -4.23 -3.38
C ALA A 39 -15.11 -2.92 -2.81
N ARG A 40 -15.60 -2.42 -1.67
CA ARG A 40 -14.94 -1.31 -0.97
C ARG A 40 -13.64 -1.78 -0.32
N MET A 41 -12.67 -0.87 -0.31
CA MET A 41 -11.41 -1.06 0.38
C MET A 41 -11.28 -0.05 1.53
N PHE A 42 -11.04 -0.55 2.74
CA PHE A 42 -10.73 0.25 3.90
C PHE A 42 -9.23 0.20 4.15
N TRP A 43 -8.62 1.35 4.33
CA TRP A 43 -7.21 1.47 4.67
C TRP A 43 -7.07 2.27 5.96
N GLY A 44 -6.55 1.64 7.01
CA GLY A 44 -6.45 2.26 8.32
C GLY A 44 -5.58 1.46 9.28
N THR A 45 -5.29 2.05 10.43
CA THR A 45 -4.42 1.49 11.45
C THR A 45 -5.18 0.49 12.33
N PHE A 46 -4.74 -0.76 12.38
CA PHE A 46 -5.37 -1.82 13.18
C PHE A 46 -5.20 -1.61 14.68
N LYS A 47 -6.31 -1.73 15.43
CA LYS A 47 -6.33 -1.53 16.89
C LYS A 47 -6.76 -2.77 17.66
N CYS A 48 -7.77 -3.48 17.19
CA CYS A 48 -8.19 -4.74 17.79
C CYS A 48 -9.10 -5.52 16.85
N THR A 49 -9.27 -6.81 17.18
CA THR A 49 -10.20 -7.74 16.56
C THR A 49 -10.99 -8.48 17.64
N ASP A 50 -12.13 -9.05 17.25
CA ASP A 50 -12.91 -9.95 18.09
C ASP A 50 -13.01 -11.37 17.46
N PRO A 51 -13.70 -12.34 18.10
CA PRO A 51 -13.85 -13.70 17.56
C PRO A 51 -14.60 -13.81 16.23
N GLU A 52 -15.43 -12.82 15.88
CA GLU A 52 -16.16 -12.77 14.61
C GLU A 52 -15.36 -12.11 13.50
N SER A 53 -14.09 -11.77 13.77
CA SER A 53 -13.20 -11.03 12.87
C SER A 53 -13.68 -9.60 12.57
N ASN A 54 -14.47 -9.00 13.46
CA ASN A 54 -14.75 -7.57 13.38
C ASN A 54 -13.46 -6.81 13.66
N LEU A 55 -13.08 -5.89 12.79
CA LEU A 55 -11.84 -5.12 12.90
C LEU A 55 -12.12 -3.68 13.32
N VAL A 56 -11.39 -3.18 14.30
CA VAL A 56 -11.39 -1.75 14.66
C VAL A 56 -10.18 -1.08 14.02
N LEU A 57 -10.44 -0.07 13.18
CA LEU A 57 -9.42 0.68 12.44
C LEU A 57 -9.47 2.18 12.80
N GLN A 58 -8.30 2.77 13.05
CA GLN A 58 -8.12 4.22 13.25
C GLN A 58 -7.54 4.90 12.01
N HIS A 59 -7.81 6.20 11.85
CA HIS A 59 -7.36 7.03 10.72
C HIS A 59 -7.74 6.43 9.36
N THR A 60 -8.95 5.88 9.27
CA THR A 60 -9.36 5.03 8.16
C THR A 60 -9.85 5.84 6.97
N TYR A 61 -9.46 5.42 5.78
CA TYR A 61 -9.99 5.86 4.49
C TYR A 61 -10.81 4.73 3.86
N GLU A 62 -11.95 5.08 3.27
CA GLU A 62 -12.74 4.21 2.40
C GLU A 62 -12.46 4.57 0.95
N TYR A 63 -12.08 3.57 0.15
CA TYR A 63 -11.91 3.65 -1.29
C TYR A 63 -13.03 2.87 -1.97
N ARG A 64 -13.76 3.55 -2.86
CA ARG A 64 -14.84 2.95 -3.64
C ARG A 64 -14.39 2.70 -5.08
N PRO A 65 -14.72 1.53 -5.66
CA PRO A 65 -14.49 1.30 -7.07
C PRO A 65 -15.27 2.31 -7.92
N PRO A 66 -14.72 2.73 -9.07
CA PRO A 66 -15.46 3.50 -10.05
C PRO A 66 -16.75 2.78 -10.44
N THR A 67 -17.80 3.55 -10.67
CA THR A 67 -19.07 3.02 -11.16
C THR A 67 -18.90 2.38 -12.54
N ALA A 68 -19.81 1.47 -12.92
CA ALA A 68 -19.80 0.84 -14.24
C ALA A 68 -19.80 1.85 -15.38
N GLN A 69 -20.49 2.98 -15.22
CA GLN A 69 -20.50 4.08 -16.18
C GLN A 69 -19.12 4.75 -16.29
N GLN A 70 -18.45 5.04 -15.18
CA GLN A 70 -17.09 5.59 -15.21
C GLN A 70 -16.10 4.62 -15.85
N ILE A 71 -16.30 3.30 -15.65
CA ILE A 71 -15.49 2.28 -16.31
C ILE A 71 -15.78 2.26 -17.82
N SER A 72 -17.04 2.33 -18.26
CA SER A 72 -17.39 2.34 -19.68
C SER A 72 -16.94 3.61 -20.40
N ASP A 73 -17.08 4.77 -19.77
CA ASP A 73 -16.69 6.06 -20.35
C ASP A 73 -15.16 6.12 -20.51
N ALA A 74 -14.42 5.61 -19.53
CA ALA A 74 -12.96 5.51 -19.62
C ALA A 74 -12.51 4.46 -20.65
N ALA A 75 -13.23 3.33 -20.78
CA ALA A 75 -12.96 2.35 -21.82
C ALA A 75 -13.23 2.90 -23.23
N ALA A 76 -14.32 3.65 -23.41
CA ALA A 76 -14.65 4.34 -24.66
C ALA A 76 -13.61 5.43 -24.99
N ALA A 77 -13.20 6.23 -24.00
CA ALA A 77 -12.15 7.23 -24.17
C ALA A 77 -10.82 6.59 -24.61
N ALA A 78 -10.43 5.47 -24.00
CA ALA A 78 -9.23 4.72 -24.38
C ALA A 78 -9.31 4.14 -25.81
N ALA A 79 -10.50 3.71 -26.25
CA ALA A 79 -10.73 3.25 -27.63
C ALA A 79 -10.68 4.40 -28.65
N THR A 80 -11.12 5.62 -28.29
CA THR A 80 -11.04 6.79 -29.17
C THR A 80 -9.63 7.40 -29.26
N ALA A 81 -8.80 7.23 -28.23
CA ALA A 81 -7.40 7.65 -28.23
C ALA A 81 -6.49 6.72 -29.06
N SER A 82 -7.00 5.57 -29.52
CA SER A 82 -6.30 4.60 -30.37
C SER A 82 -6.81 4.58 -31.83
N GLY A 83 -7.56 5.61 -32.26
CA GLY A 83 -8.04 5.76 -33.63
C GLY A 83 -6.93 6.10 -34.65
N PRO A 84 -7.10 5.72 -35.94
CA PRO A 84 -6.09 5.82 -36.98
C PRO A 84 -5.76 7.28 -37.29
N GLY A 85 -4.47 7.56 -37.50
CA GLY A 85 -3.98 8.91 -37.77
C GLY A 85 -4.75 9.60 -38.91
N PRO A 86 -4.94 10.93 -38.85
CA PRO A 86 -5.64 11.66 -39.91
C PRO A 86 -4.88 11.46 -41.22
N GLY A 87 -5.53 10.76 -42.16
CA GLY A 87 -5.06 10.60 -43.53
C GLY A 87 -4.77 11.97 -44.12
N SER A 88 -3.52 12.15 -44.53
CA SER A 88 -3.00 13.36 -45.13
C SER A 88 -3.76 13.72 -46.40
N GLY A 89 -3.99 15.02 -46.61
CA GLY A 89 -4.55 15.58 -47.84
C GLY A 89 -3.68 15.30 -49.08
N PRO A 90 -4.17 15.65 -50.27
CA PRO A 90 -3.57 15.25 -51.54
C PRO A 90 -2.30 16.06 -51.81
N GLY A 91 -1.16 15.37 -51.94
CA GLY A 91 0.14 15.94 -52.30
C GLY A 91 0.67 15.31 -53.58
N SER A 92 0.81 16.13 -54.62
CA SER A 92 1.41 15.83 -55.92
C SER A 92 2.88 15.39 -55.82
N GLY A 93 3.26 14.47 -56.70
CA GLY A 93 4.47 13.66 -56.63
C GLY A 93 5.82 14.34 -56.81
N HIS A 94 6.84 13.60 -56.37
CA HIS A 94 8.22 13.58 -56.85
C HIS A 94 8.88 12.29 -56.31
N ASP A 95 9.29 11.42 -57.23
CA ASP A 95 10.01 10.18 -57.01
C ASP A 95 11.47 10.43 -56.58
N GLU A 96 11.93 9.74 -55.52
CA GLU A 96 13.33 9.37 -55.33
C GLU A 96 13.40 8.11 -54.45
N VAL A 97 14.09 7.09 -54.95
CA VAL A 97 14.29 5.77 -54.32
C VAL A 97 15.75 5.69 -53.88
N GLU A 98 16.03 5.37 -52.62
CA GLU A 98 17.23 4.61 -52.28
C GLU A 98 17.15 3.88 -50.92
N ASP A 99 17.82 2.73 -50.93
CA ASP A 99 17.86 1.59 -50.02
C ASP A 99 18.51 1.81 -48.63
N GLY A 100 18.09 1.06 -47.60
CA GLY A 100 18.91 0.85 -46.39
C GLY A 100 18.26 0.31 -45.10
N ASP A 101 18.50 -0.98 -44.83
CA ASP A 101 18.58 -1.73 -43.54
C ASP A 101 17.32 -2.00 -42.64
N PRO A 102 16.92 -3.27 -42.39
CA PRO A 102 15.84 -3.62 -41.48
C PRO A 102 16.34 -3.72 -40.03
N GLY A 103 16.49 -2.57 -39.37
CA GLY A 103 16.69 -2.46 -37.94
C GLY A 103 15.42 -2.81 -37.15
N LYS A 104 15.35 -4.05 -36.67
CA LYS A 104 14.38 -4.63 -35.72
C LYS A 104 13.89 -3.66 -34.63
N ALA A 105 12.77 -2.98 -34.87
CA ALA A 105 11.97 -2.32 -33.84
C ALA A 105 10.99 -3.34 -33.24
N GLY A 106 11.43 -4.02 -32.18
CA GLY A 106 10.56 -4.86 -31.37
C GLY A 106 9.44 -4.01 -30.78
N GLY A 107 8.21 -4.23 -31.27
CA GLY A 107 6.99 -3.65 -30.73
C GLY A 107 6.85 -4.04 -29.26
N GLY A 108 7.16 -3.12 -28.37
CA GLY A 108 6.77 -3.22 -26.97
C GLY A 108 5.25 -3.13 -26.91
N LYS A 109 4.58 -4.25 -26.63
CA LYS A 109 3.22 -4.25 -26.08
C LYS A 109 3.26 -3.36 -24.84
N LYS A 110 2.71 -2.14 -24.93
CA LYS A 110 2.32 -1.41 -23.72
C LYS A 110 1.11 -2.16 -23.20
N ASP A 111 1.22 -2.74 -22.01
CA ASP A 111 0.06 -3.22 -21.30
C ASP A 111 -0.88 -2.02 -21.12
N ASP A 112 -2.03 -2.05 -21.78
CA ASP A 112 -3.08 -1.02 -21.71
C ASP A 112 -3.76 -1.07 -20.33
N LYS A 113 -2.99 -0.76 -19.28
CA LYS A 113 -3.46 -0.70 -17.91
C LYS A 113 -4.14 0.64 -17.69
N VAL A 114 -5.43 0.70 -17.98
CA VAL A 114 -6.27 1.85 -17.62
C VAL A 114 -6.25 2.00 -16.09
N LYS A 115 -5.66 3.10 -15.61
CA LYS A 115 -5.74 3.51 -14.20
C LYS A 115 -7.01 4.34 -14.04
N LEU A 116 -7.98 3.81 -13.31
CA LEU A 116 -9.14 4.58 -12.88
C LEU A 116 -8.92 5.00 -11.44
N ASP A 117 -9.09 6.29 -11.17
CA ASP A 117 -8.97 6.83 -9.83
C ASP A 117 -10.16 6.37 -8.98
N MET A 118 -9.85 5.67 -7.88
CA MET A 118 -10.84 5.28 -6.88
C MET A 118 -11.27 6.54 -6.13
N THR A 119 -12.56 6.67 -5.80
CA THR A 119 -13.02 7.76 -4.93
C THR A 119 -12.66 7.43 -3.48
N SER A 120 -11.95 8.33 -2.80
CA SER A 120 -11.55 8.16 -1.39
C SER A 120 -12.33 9.07 -0.44
N ARG A 121 -12.60 8.59 0.77
CA ARG A 121 -13.20 9.39 1.86
C ARG A 121 -12.55 9.06 3.19
N TYR A 122 -12.22 10.08 3.98
CA TYR A 122 -11.75 9.91 5.35
C TYR A 122 -12.92 9.61 6.29
N LEU A 123 -12.80 8.56 7.10
CA LEU A 123 -13.82 8.10 8.03
C LEU A 123 -13.40 8.25 9.51
N GLY A 124 -12.10 8.23 9.82
CA GLY A 124 -11.60 8.29 11.20
C GLY A 124 -11.56 6.92 11.89
N LEU A 125 -12.30 6.74 12.99
CA LEU A 125 -12.39 5.48 13.75
C LEU A 125 -13.61 4.69 13.27
N VAL A 126 -13.41 3.45 12.80
CA VAL A 126 -14.49 2.61 12.27
C VAL A 126 -14.37 1.17 12.75
N VAL A 127 -15.51 0.48 12.75
CA VAL A 127 -15.58 -0.99 12.87
C VAL A 127 -15.97 -1.56 11.51
N VAL A 128 -15.14 -2.45 10.97
CA VAL A 128 -15.46 -3.22 9.75
C VAL A 128 -15.98 -4.59 10.18
N PRO A 129 -17.24 -4.94 9.86
CA PRO A 129 -17.80 -6.23 10.28
C PRO A 129 -17.12 -7.41 9.58
N GLY A 130 -16.72 -8.42 10.35
CA GLY A 130 -15.93 -9.56 9.87
C GLY A 130 -16.64 -10.36 8.78
N GLN A 131 -17.97 -10.48 8.85
CA GLN A 131 -18.79 -11.17 7.84
C GLN A 131 -18.69 -10.58 6.43
N TYR A 132 -18.24 -9.33 6.29
CA TYR A 132 -18.07 -8.68 4.99
C TYR A 132 -16.62 -8.65 4.52
N ILE A 133 -15.65 -9.07 5.34
CA ILE A 133 -14.23 -9.02 4.98
C ILE A 133 -13.90 -10.19 4.06
N VAL A 134 -13.32 -9.88 2.89
CA VAL A 134 -12.89 -10.90 1.92
C VAL A 134 -11.38 -11.01 1.79
N ARG A 135 -10.64 -9.96 2.18
CA ARG A 135 -9.17 -9.94 2.11
C ARG A 135 -8.61 -8.91 3.10
N ILE A 136 -7.55 -9.27 3.79
CA ILE A 136 -6.76 -8.37 4.62
C ILE A 136 -5.32 -8.45 4.15
N GLU A 137 -4.70 -7.30 3.93
CA GLU A 137 -3.26 -7.19 3.65
C GLU A 137 -2.63 -6.23 4.63
N VAL A 138 -1.45 -6.59 5.12
CA VAL A 138 -0.63 -5.71 5.92
C VAL A 138 0.17 -4.83 4.97
N GLU A 139 0.11 -3.51 5.16
CA GLU A 139 0.95 -2.61 4.39
C GLU A 139 2.34 -2.55 5.01
N GLU A 140 3.32 -3.05 4.27
CA GLU A 140 4.73 -2.96 4.62
C GLU A 140 5.37 -1.81 3.85
N PHE A 141 5.34 -0.60 4.41
CA PHE A 141 6.15 0.48 3.82
C PHE A 141 7.63 0.13 3.97
N VAL A 142 8.33 -0.03 2.84
CA VAL A 142 9.80 -0.17 2.77
C VAL A 142 10.52 0.99 3.50
N SER A 143 9.86 2.14 3.65
CA SER A 143 10.34 3.27 4.45
C SER A 143 10.46 2.95 5.95
N GLN A 144 9.59 2.08 6.50
CA GLN A 144 9.67 1.63 7.89
C GLN A 144 10.80 0.63 8.15
N MET A 145 11.33 -0.04 7.11
CA MET A 145 12.53 -0.87 7.24
C MET A 145 13.82 -0.03 7.33
N ARG A 146 13.87 1.14 6.68
CA ARG A 146 15.06 2.02 6.68
C ARG A 146 15.28 2.77 8.01
N GLY A 147 14.22 3.01 8.78
CA GLY A 147 14.30 3.68 10.09
C GLY A 147 14.60 2.77 11.28
N ARG A 148 14.59 1.44 11.08
CA ARG A 148 14.76 0.47 12.17
C ARG A 148 16.18 -0.07 12.31
N GLN A 149 17.10 0.35 11.42
CA GLN A 149 18.48 -0.15 11.35
C GLN A 149 19.54 0.76 12.00
N THR A 150 19.16 1.90 12.61
CA THR A 150 20.11 2.87 13.20
C THR A 150 19.95 3.11 14.71
N ARG A 151 19.44 2.13 15.47
CA ARG A 151 19.49 2.19 16.95
C ARG A 151 19.72 0.84 17.63
N VAL A 152 20.50 -0.05 17.05
CA VAL A 152 21.16 -1.12 17.83
C VAL A 152 22.51 -1.37 17.17
N LEU A 153 23.55 -0.70 17.67
CA LEU A 153 24.95 -1.13 17.72
C LEU A 153 25.76 0.05 18.30
N GLY A 154 26.36 -0.14 19.48
CA GLY A 154 27.32 0.80 20.05
C GLY A 154 27.26 0.95 21.57
N VAL A 155 27.51 -0.14 22.31
CA VAL A 155 28.19 0.00 23.61
C VAL A 155 29.66 0.28 23.26
N GLY A 156 30.17 1.44 23.66
CA GLY A 156 31.53 1.88 23.42
C GLY A 156 31.95 2.88 24.48
N GLU A 157 32.93 2.46 25.25
CA GLU A 157 33.51 3.04 26.44
C GLU A 157 34.46 4.23 26.16
N GLN A 158 34.65 5.05 27.19
CA GLN A 158 35.79 5.93 27.49
C GLN A 158 36.01 7.30 26.80
N ALA A 159 36.23 8.25 27.72
CA ALA A 159 37.29 9.27 27.73
C ALA A 159 37.12 10.57 26.92
N GLY A 160 36.91 11.66 27.67
CA GLY A 160 37.90 12.73 27.81
C GLY A 160 38.32 13.53 26.56
N GLY A 161 37.87 14.77 26.50
CA GLY A 161 38.38 15.81 25.59
C GLY A 161 37.23 16.76 25.24
N GLY A 162 37.08 17.93 25.82
CA GLY A 162 38.10 18.98 25.90
C GLY A 162 37.92 19.91 24.70
N PHE A 163 36.89 20.76 24.73
CA PHE A 163 36.84 21.98 23.92
C PHE A 163 36.21 23.10 24.75
N GLY A 164 37.10 23.90 25.33
CA GLY A 164 36.76 25.18 25.92
C GLY A 164 36.75 26.27 24.85
N MET A 165 35.70 27.10 24.91
CA MET A 165 35.61 28.49 24.44
C MET A 165 34.59 29.10 25.43
N GLY A 166 34.96 29.89 26.43
CA GLY A 166 35.80 31.08 26.34
C GLY A 166 34.86 32.29 26.36
N GLY A 167 34.72 32.97 27.50
CA GLY A 167 33.97 34.22 27.60
C GLY A 167 33.36 34.48 28.97
N GLY A 168 34.20 34.84 29.95
CA GLY A 168 33.75 35.37 31.24
C GLY A 168 33.54 36.88 31.19
N VAL A 169 32.64 37.39 32.04
CA VAL A 169 32.74 38.66 32.78
C VAL A 169 31.65 38.71 33.86
N GLY A 170 32.01 39.22 35.06
CA GLY A 170 31.06 39.71 36.09
C GLY A 170 30.98 38.83 37.35
N ALA A 171 31.86 38.96 38.35
CA ALA A 171 32.01 40.03 39.34
C ALA A 171 31.17 39.83 40.64
N VAL A 172 31.93 39.65 41.74
CA VAL A 172 31.75 40.20 43.09
C VAL A 172 30.66 39.62 44.01
N GLY A 173 31.11 39.09 45.15
CA GLY A 173 30.30 38.82 46.35
C GLY A 173 31.18 38.30 47.48
N VAL A 174 31.65 39.23 48.33
CA VAL A 174 32.56 39.05 49.46
C VAL A 174 31.93 38.33 50.65
N SER A 175 32.81 37.84 51.54
CA SER A 175 32.56 37.28 52.88
C SER A 175 31.62 38.10 53.77
#